data_AF-A0A6J4V8J3-F1
#
_entry.id   AF-A0A6J4V8J3-F1
#
_cell.length_a   1.000
_cell.length_b   1.000
_cell.length_c   1.000
_cell.angle_alpha   90.00
_cell.angle_beta   90.00
_cell.angle_gamma   90.00
#
_symmetry.space_group_name_H-M   'P 1'
#
loop_
_entity.id
_entity.type
_entity.pdbx_description
1 polymer ?
#
loop_
_entity_poly.entity_id
_entity_poly.type
_entity_poly.pdbx_seq_one_letter_code
_entity_poly.pdbx_strand_id
1 'polypeptide(L)'
;MLGLEKTIAQANGDIAILNYALTLEHLEYAFYRDGLATLGVFNDLLDDVRDHEDVHVDTLISAISSLGGTPVTEQCYTFGEIGAFDSQEAFLNTARVLENTGVRAYTGALAMIQSPDLQTAGATIATVEARHASYLSLITGFNPFPAAFDDPATMGEILAAAGPFFCGAPAPDRSIRDDGVEEPDPDRTIRDDSVDGQTESVDQGEAVEPTKAVEREDSVRT
;
A
#
# COMPACT_ATOMS: atom_id res chain seq x y z
N MET A 1 36.66 -15.67 8.55
CA MET A 1 35.55 -16.02 9.46
C MET A 1 34.54 -14.88 9.52
N LEU A 2 34.89 -13.73 10.13
CA LEU A 2 34.08 -12.50 10.24
C LEU A 2 33.18 -12.13 9.04
N GLY A 3 33.65 -12.26 7.80
CA GLY A 3 32.84 -11.96 6.61
C GLY A 3 31.65 -12.90 6.41
N LEU A 4 31.85 -14.21 6.62
CA LEU A 4 30.80 -15.21 6.41
C LEU A 4 29.70 -15.12 7.48
N GLU A 5 30.09 -14.86 8.73
CA GLU A 5 29.17 -14.64 9.85
C GLU A 5 28.29 -13.40 9.60
N LYS A 6 28.88 -12.32 9.07
CA LYS A 6 28.11 -11.14 8.65
C LYS A 6 27.13 -11.47 7.51
N THR A 7 27.56 -12.18 6.47
CA THR A 7 26.67 -12.57 5.36
C THR A 7 25.52 -13.47 5.83
N ILE A 8 25.77 -14.42 6.74
CA ILE A 8 24.73 -15.29 7.31
C ILE A 8 23.76 -14.47 8.18
N ALA A 9 24.25 -13.57 9.04
CA ALA A 9 23.40 -12.70 9.85
C ALA A 9 22.55 -11.76 8.98
N GLN A 10 23.12 -11.24 7.89
CA GLN A 10 22.42 -10.43 6.90
C GLN A 10 21.31 -11.22 6.20
N ALA A 11 21.63 -12.41 5.68
CA ALA A 11 20.64 -13.29 5.04
C ALA A 11 19.51 -13.67 6.00
N ASN A 12 19.82 -13.98 7.27
CA ASN A 12 18.80 -14.27 8.28
C ASN A 12 17.88 -13.07 8.58
N GLY A 13 18.41 -11.85 8.53
CA GLY A 13 17.61 -10.62 8.64
C GLY A 13 16.68 -10.42 7.46
N ASP A 14 17.21 -10.53 6.23
CA ASP A 14 16.43 -10.41 5.01
C ASP A 14 15.36 -11.51 4.90
N ILE A 15 15.67 -12.77 5.27
CA ILE A 15 14.71 -13.88 5.35
C ILE A 15 13.55 -13.58 6.32
N ALA A 16 13.81 -12.92 7.45
CA ALA A 16 12.76 -12.56 8.40
C ALA A 16 11.82 -11.48 7.84
N ILE A 17 12.36 -10.50 7.12
CA ILE A 17 11.58 -9.43 6.49
C ILE A 17 10.75 -9.99 5.33
N LEU A 18 11.33 -10.86 4.49
CA LEU A 18 10.61 -11.52 3.40
C LEU A 18 9.49 -12.44 3.91
N ASN A 19 9.69 -13.14 5.04
CA ASN A 19 8.61 -13.95 5.65
C ASN A 19 7.49 -13.11 6.25
N TYR A 20 7.81 -11.92 6.76
CA TYR A 20 6.80 -10.94 7.16
C TYR A 20 5.97 -10.47 5.95
N ALA A 21 6.62 -10.08 4.85
CA ALA A 21 5.92 -9.70 3.62
C ALA A 21 5.04 -10.86 3.12
N LEU A 22 5.58 -12.09 3.03
CA LEU A 22 4.85 -13.28 2.62
C LEU A 22 3.65 -13.62 3.52
N THR A 23 3.67 -13.20 4.79
CA THR A 23 2.50 -13.36 5.69
C THR A 23 1.33 -12.47 5.26
N LEU A 24 1.62 -11.31 4.67
CA LEU A 24 0.65 -10.34 4.16
C LEU A 24 0.20 -10.73 2.74
N GLU A 25 1.12 -11.10 1.85
CA GLU A 25 0.76 -11.63 0.52
C GLU A 25 -0.20 -12.83 0.59
N HIS A 26 0.03 -13.77 1.51
CA HIS A 26 -0.89 -14.89 1.74
C HIS A 26 -2.28 -14.42 2.23
N LEU A 27 -2.35 -13.34 3.00
CA LEU A 27 -3.59 -12.74 3.50
C LEU A 27 -4.35 -12.06 2.35
N GLU A 28 -3.67 -11.25 1.55
CA GLU A 28 -4.25 -10.51 0.42
C GLU A 28 -4.67 -11.46 -0.71
N TYR A 29 -3.81 -12.40 -1.12
CA TYR A 29 -4.17 -13.45 -2.08
C TYR A 29 -5.38 -14.27 -1.63
N ALA A 30 -5.40 -14.76 -0.38
CA ALA A 30 -6.53 -15.52 0.14
C ALA A 30 -7.81 -14.68 0.19
N PHE A 31 -7.72 -13.40 0.55
CA PHE A 31 -8.86 -12.48 0.54
C PHE A 31 -9.49 -12.34 -0.84
N TYR A 32 -8.70 -12.09 -1.89
CA TYR A 32 -9.21 -11.99 -3.25
C TYR A 32 -9.70 -13.34 -3.78
N ARG A 33 -8.91 -14.41 -3.62
CA ARG A 33 -9.28 -15.77 -4.06
C ARG A 33 -10.63 -16.19 -3.51
N ASP A 34 -10.83 -16.05 -2.20
CA ASP A 34 -12.03 -16.53 -1.51
C ASP A 34 -13.20 -15.55 -1.68
N GLY A 35 -12.94 -14.24 -1.72
CA GLY A 35 -13.96 -13.20 -1.92
C GLY A 35 -14.55 -13.18 -3.31
N LEU A 36 -13.71 -13.24 -4.36
CA LEU A 36 -14.16 -13.35 -5.76
C LEU A 36 -14.95 -14.65 -5.98
N ALA A 37 -14.50 -15.77 -5.41
CA ALA A 37 -15.23 -17.04 -5.46
C ALA A 37 -16.59 -17.00 -4.73
N THR A 38 -16.71 -16.20 -3.66
CA THR A 38 -17.93 -16.09 -2.84
C THR A 38 -18.96 -15.13 -3.46
N LEU A 39 -18.52 -13.95 -3.92
CA LEU A 39 -19.39 -12.88 -4.40
C LEU A 39 -19.67 -12.92 -5.90
N GLY A 40 -18.90 -13.70 -6.66
CA GLY A 40 -19.11 -13.93 -8.08
C GLY A 40 -18.47 -12.85 -8.96
N VAL A 41 -19.12 -12.53 -10.09
CA VAL A 41 -18.51 -11.75 -11.18
C VAL A 41 -18.33 -10.28 -10.77
N PHE A 42 -17.06 -9.88 -10.67
CA PHE A 42 -16.64 -8.47 -10.66
C PHE A 42 -16.16 -8.05 -12.06
N ASN A 43 -15.18 -7.16 -12.14
CA ASN A 43 -14.53 -6.76 -13.38
C ASN A 43 -13.10 -7.35 -13.44
N ASP A 44 -12.58 -7.48 -14.65
CA ASP A 44 -11.28 -8.10 -14.96
C ASP A 44 -10.11 -7.55 -14.13
N LEU A 45 -10.15 -6.28 -13.67
CA LEU A 45 -9.07 -5.70 -12.87
C LEU A 45 -8.98 -6.26 -11.45
N LEU A 46 -10.07 -6.80 -10.88
CA LEU A 46 -10.02 -7.50 -9.58
C LEU A 46 -9.52 -8.94 -9.72
N ASP A 47 -9.73 -9.57 -10.88
CA ASP A 47 -9.04 -10.81 -11.24
C ASP A 47 -7.53 -10.55 -11.44
N ASP A 48 -7.15 -9.47 -12.11
CA ASP A 48 -5.74 -9.04 -12.23
C ASP A 48 -5.10 -8.77 -10.86
N VAL A 49 -5.82 -8.17 -9.89
CA VAL A 49 -5.30 -7.99 -8.52
C VAL A 49 -4.98 -9.34 -7.88
N ARG A 50 -5.97 -10.26 -7.82
CA ARG A 50 -5.74 -11.62 -7.29
C ARG A 50 -4.51 -12.28 -7.90
N ASP A 51 -4.36 -12.19 -9.22
CA ASP A 51 -3.30 -12.86 -9.96
C ASP A 51 -1.93 -12.17 -9.77
N HIS A 52 -1.90 -10.88 -9.40
CA HIS A 52 -0.68 -10.21 -8.92
C HIS A 52 -0.29 -10.73 -7.54
N GLU A 53 -1.22 -10.89 -6.60
CA GLU A 53 -0.91 -11.38 -5.25
C GLU A 53 -0.40 -12.84 -5.26
N ASP A 54 -0.95 -13.69 -6.13
CA ASP A 54 -0.42 -15.06 -6.38
C ASP A 54 1.06 -15.01 -6.82
N VAL A 55 1.40 -14.07 -7.72
CA VAL A 55 2.76 -13.86 -8.23
C VAL A 55 3.68 -13.25 -7.16
N HIS A 56 3.18 -12.38 -6.28
CA HIS A 56 3.92 -11.86 -5.13
C HIS A 56 4.26 -12.98 -4.13
N VAL A 57 3.27 -13.82 -3.77
CA VAL A 57 3.45 -15.03 -2.95
C VAL A 57 4.56 -15.94 -3.52
N ASP A 58 4.44 -16.33 -4.79
CA ASP A 58 5.40 -17.24 -5.45
C ASP A 58 6.81 -16.63 -5.54
N THR A 59 6.90 -15.31 -5.76
CA THR A 59 8.16 -14.56 -5.81
C THR A 59 8.86 -14.57 -4.45
N LEU A 60 8.12 -14.31 -3.36
CA LEU A 60 8.69 -14.31 -2.01
C LEU A 60 9.07 -15.72 -1.54
N ILE A 61 8.24 -16.74 -1.81
CA ILE A 61 8.56 -18.16 -1.55
C ILE A 61 9.89 -18.54 -2.22
N SER A 62 10.06 -18.13 -3.49
CA SER A 62 11.26 -18.38 -4.27
C SER A 62 12.48 -17.63 -3.73
N ALA A 63 12.33 -16.37 -3.33
CA ALA A 63 13.39 -15.55 -2.74
C ALA A 63 13.86 -16.11 -1.39
N ILE A 64 12.94 -16.40 -0.47
CA ILE A 64 13.23 -16.98 0.85
C ILE A 64 13.97 -18.31 0.71
N SER A 65 13.46 -19.19 -0.17
CA SER A 65 14.07 -20.51 -0.42
C SER A 65 15.47 -20.40 -1.02
N SER A 66 15.69 -19.44 -1.93
CA SER A 66 17.00 -19.18 -2.55
C SER A 66 18.06 -18.68 -1.56
N LEU A 67 17.64 -18.01 -0.48
CA LEU A 67 18.50 -17.60 0.63
C LEU A 67 18.75 -18.72 1.65
N GLY A 68 18.14 -19.89 1.48
CA GLY A 68 18.19 -21.00 2.44
C GLY A 68 17.23 -20.88 3.62
N GLY A 69 16.28 -19.94 3.55
CA GLY A 69 15.19 -19.81 4.52
C GLY A 69 14.08 -20.84 4.31
N THR A 70 13.18 -20.93 5.29
CA THR A 70 11.90 -21.66 5.15
C THR A 70 10.79 -20.62 4.94
N PRO A 71 10.03 -20.67 3.83
CA PRO A 71 8.87 -19.81 3.64
C PRO A 71 7.75 -20.14 4.62
N VAL A 72 7.08 -19.11 5.13
CA VAL A 72 5.81 -19.24 5.85
C VAL A 72 4.70 -19.72 4.90
N THR A 73 3.82 -20.56 5.40
CA THR A 73 2.65 -21.05 4.66
C THR A 73 1.45 -20.11 4.85
N GLU A 74 0.51 -20.17 3.91
CA GLU A 74 -0.83 -19.59 4.09
C GLU A 74 -1.43 -19.99 5.45
N GLN A 75 -2.20 -19.08 6.06
CA GLN A 75 -2.85 -19.28 7.34
C GLN A 75 -4.37 -19.43 7.19
N CYS A 76 -5.09 -19.60 8.30
CA CYS A 76 -6.54 -19.58 8.32
C CYS A 76 -7.03 -18.14 8.53
N TYR A 77 -8.05 -17.72 7.77
CA TYR A 77 -8.60 -16.37 7.81
C TYR A 77 -10.10 -16.33 8.12
N THR A 78 -10.56 -15.21 8.67
CA THR A 78 -11.93 -15.00 9.23
C THR A 78 -12.77 -14.01 8.41
N PHE A 79 -12.41 -13.71 7.16
CA PHE A 79 -13.04 -12.67 6.32
C PHE A 79 -14.59 -12.67 6.33
N GLY A 80 -15.20 -13.85 6.19
CA GLY A 80 -16.67 -13.98 6.26
C GLY A 80 -17.25 -13.77 7.66
N GLU A 81 -16.53 -14.12 8.73
CA GLU A 81 -16.98 -13.93 10.12
C GLU A 81 -16.96 -12.46 10.55
N ILE A 82 -16.11 -11.65 9.93
CA ILE A 82 -16.02 -10.20 10.15
C ILE A 82 -16.88 -9.40 9.16
N GLY A 83 -17.64 -10.07 8.28
CA GLY A 83 -18.57 -9.45 7.32
C GLY A 83 -17.93 -8.90 6.03
N ALA A 84 -16.65 -9.17 5.77
CA ALA A 84 -15.96 -8.65 4.58
C ALA A 84 -16.53 -9.20 3.26
N PHE A 85 -17.26 -10.31 3.30
CA PHE A 85 -17.96 -10.90 2.15
C PHE A 85 -19.50 -10.76 2.22
N ASP A 86 -20.04 -9.90 3.10
CA ASP A 86 -21.49 -9.68 3.21
C ASP A 86 -22.10 -8.96 1.99
N SER A 87 -21.28 -8.19 1.27
CA SER A 87 -21.65 -7.50 0.03
C SER A 87 -20.43 -7.15 -0.82
N GLN A 88 -20.63 -6.79 -2.09
CA GLN A 88 -19.57 -6.24 -2.94
C GLN A 88 -18.95 -4.96 -2.35
N GLU A 89 -19.75 -4.12 -1.67
CA GLU A 89 -19.28 -2.91 -1.01
C GLU A 89 -18.41 -3.21 0.21
N ALA A 90 -18.79 -4.20 1.03
CA ALA A 90 -17.98 -4.65 2.16
C ALA A 90 -16.64 -5.23 1.70
N PHE A 91 -16.66 -5.99 0.60
CA PHE A 91 -15.46 -6.54 -0.04
C PHE A 91 -14.55 -5.43 -0.55
N LEU A 92 -15.05 -4.51 -1.37
CA LEU A 92 -14.24 -3.42 -1.94
C LEU A 92 -13.68 -2.47 -0.87
N ASN A 93 -14.43 -2.20 0.21
CA ASN A 93 -13.92 -1.41 1.33
C ASN A 93 -12.83 -2.16 2.12
N THR A 94 -12.98 -3.48 2.31
CA THR A 94 -11.95 -4.30 2.97
C THR A 94 -10.70 -4.42 2.11
N ALA A 95 -10.87 -4.65 0.80
CA ALA A 95 -9.81 -4.66 -0.20
C ALA A 95 -8.99 -3.37 -0.13
N ARG A 96 -9.64 -2.20 -0.18
CA ARG A 96 -8.95 -0.90 -0.06
C ARG A 96 -8.14 -0.79 1.24
N VAL A 97 -8.64 -1.31 2.36
CA VAL A 97 -7.92 -1.29 3.64
C VAL A 97 -6.70 -2.22 3.62
N LEU A 98 -6.81 -3.40 2.97
CA LEU A 98 -5.70 -4.33 2.78
C LEU A 98 -4.60 -3.69 1.90
N GLU A 99 -4.88 -3.26 0.67
CA GLU A 99 -3.85 -2.64 -0.20
C GLU A 99 -3.15 -1.45 0.45
N ASN A 100 -3.90 -0.58 1.15
CA ASN A 100 -3.29 0.54 1.88
C ASN A 100 -2.44 0.06 3.07
N THR A 101 -2.71 -1.12 3.62
CA THR A 101 -1.85 -1.79 4.60
C THR A 101 -0.61 -2.38 3.92
N GLY A 102 -0.74 -3.06 2.76
CA GLY A 102 0.36 -3.54 1.93
C GLY A 102 1.37 -2.45 1.55
N VAL A 103 0.91 -1.32 1.00
CA VAL A 103 1.75 -0.14 0.69
C VAL A 103 2.57 0.31 1.91
N ARG A 104 1.93 0.43 3.08
CA ARG A 104 2.56 0.90 4.33
C ARG A 104 3.52 -0.15 4.90
N ALA A 105 3.22 -1.43 4.71
CA ALA A 105 4.06 -2.55 5.11
C ALA A 105 5.36 -2.61 4.31
N TYR A 106 5.27 -2.52 2.98
CA TYR A 106 6.44 -2.50 2.11
C TYR A 106 7.30 -1.26 2.32
N THR A 107 6.70 -0.07 2.27
CA THR A 107 7.44 1.19 2.44
C THR A 107 8.15 1.26 3.80
N GLY A 108 7.55 0.72 4.87
CA GLY A 108 8.17 0.62 6.19
C GLY A 108 9.30 -0.43 6.28
N ALA A 109 9.15 -1.57 5.60
CA ALA A 109 10.13 -2.66 5.63
C ALA A 109 11.34 -2.44 4.71
N LEU A 110 11.21 -1.66 3.64
CA LEU A 110 12.25 -1.48 2.61
C LEU A 110 13.62 -1.08 3.16
N ALA A 111 13.66 -0.13 4.11
CA ALA A 111 14.90 0.33 4.72
C ALA A 111 15.57 -0.69 5.66
N MET A 112 14.84 -1.75 6.05
CA MET A 112 15.33 -2.81 6.91
C MET A 112 16.06 -3.91 6.12
N ILE A 113 15.67 -4.11 4.86
CA ILE A 113 16.31 -5.06 3.93
C ILE A 113 17.76 -4.61 3.68
N GLN A 114 18.70 -5.55 3.72
CA GLN A 114 20.13 -5.29 3.60
C GLN A 114 20.69 -5.60 2.21
N SER A 115 20.07 -6.54 1.47
CA SER A 115 20.40 -6.79 0.06
C SER A 115 19.79 -5.73 -0.88
N PRO A 116 20.59 -4.99 -1.68
CA PRO A 116 20.07 -4.00 -2.64
C PRO A 116 19.15 -4.60 -3.72
N ASP A 117 19.39 -5.85 -4.11
CA ASP A 117 18.54 -6.55 -5.09
C ASP A 117 17.16 -6.85 -4.49
N LEU A 118 17.09 -7.23 -3.21
CA LEU A 118 15.83 -7.44 -2.49
C LEU A 118 15.12 -6.12 -2.17
N GLN A 119 15.86 -5.03 -1.86
CA GLN A 119 15.28 -3.69 -1.76
C GLN A 119 14.61 -3.29 -3.08
N THR A 120 15.26 -3.56 -4.21
CA THR A 120 14.73 -3.26 -5.54
C THR A 120 13.48 -4.10 -5.84
N ALA A 121 13.50 -5.40 -5.54
CA ALA A 121 12.34 -6.28 -5.71
C ALA A 121 11.14 -5.85 -4.82
N GLY A 122 11.38 -5.61 -3.53
CA GLY A 122 10.34 -5.10 -2.62
C GLY A 122 9.79 -3.74 -3.06
N ALA A 123 10.64 -2.88 -3.64
CA ALA A 123 10.19 -1.58 -4.15
C ALA A 123 9.32 -1.74 -5.40
N THR A 124 9.58 -2.75 -6.25
CA THR A 124 8.69 -3.02 -7.39
C THR A 124 7.31 -3.48 -6.92
N ILE A 125 7.22 -4.38 -5.94
CA ILE A 125 5.95 -4.80 -5.33
C ILE A 125 5.24 -3.60 -4.72
N ALA A 126 5.91 -2.80 -3.87
CA ALA A 126 5.34 -1.59 -3.27
C ALA A 126 4.68 -0.61 -4.27
N THR A 127 5.19 -0.51 -5.50
CA THR A 127 4.56 0.33 -6.54
C THR A 127 3.34 -0.31 -7.20
N VAL A 128 3.21 -1.63 -7.15
CA VAL A 128 2.05 -2.40 -7.62
C VAL A 128 0.94 -2.28 -6.57
N GLU A 129 1.21 -2.56 -5.29
CA GLU A 129 0.33 -2.26 -4.14
C GLU A 129 -0.30 -0.86 -4.24
N ALA A 130 0.54 0.15 -4.50
CA ALA A 130 0.09 1.54 -4.59
C ALA A 130 -0.88 1.78 -5.76
N ARG A 131 -0.78 1.03 -6.85
CA ARG A 131 -1.73 1.10 -7.98
C ARG A 131 -3.03 0.39 -7.65
N HIS A 132 -2.98 -0.74 -6.96
CA HIS A 132 -4.17 -1.45 -6.49
C HIS A 132 -4.93 -0.62 -5.46
N ALA A 133 -4.24 -0.09 -4.44
CA ALA A 133 -4.77 0.85 -3.45
C ALA A 133 -5.41 2.08 -4.10
N SER A 134 -4.75 2.66 -5.11
CA SER A 134 -5.24 3.81 -5.87
C SER A 134 -6.50 3.47 -6.67
N TYR A 135 -6.53 2.33 -7.36
CA TYR A 135 -7.68 1.83 -8.11
C TYR A 135 -8.89 1.58 -7.20
N LEU A 136 -8.71 0.86 -6.09
CA LEU A 136 -9.77 0.58 -5.13
C LEU A 136 -10.31 1.84 -4.46
N SER A 137 -9.43 2.80 -4.15
CA SER A 137 -9.82 4.11 -3.65
C SER A 137 -10.73 4.83 -4.65
N LEU A 138 -10.36 4.85 -5.94
CA LEU A 138 -11.19 5.44 -6.99
C LEU A 138 -12.57 4.78 -7.08
N ILE A 139 -12.65 3.44 -7.13
CA ILE A 139 -13.94 2.74 -7.31
C ILE A 139 -14.81 2.69 -6.04
N THR A 140 -14.24 3.00 -4.86
CA THR A 140 -14.99 3.18 -3.60
C THR A 140 -15.27 4.65 -3.26
N GLY A 141 -14.95 5.59 -4.15
CA GLY A 141 -15.28 7.01 -4.00
C GLY A 141 -14.30 7.84 -3.16
N PHE A 142 -13.14 7.28 -2.81
CA PHE A 142 -12.06 7.97 -2.10
C PHE A 142 -11.08 8.63 -3.09
N ASN A 143 -10.25 9.56 -2.59
CA ASN A 143 -9.19 10.15 -3.40
C ASN A 143 -8.10 9.08 -3.71
N PRO A 144 -7.81 8.76 -4.99
CA PRO A 144 -6.80 7.77 -5.39
C PRO A 144 -5.34 8.19 -5.14
N PHE A 145 -5.09 9.43 -4.71
CA PHE A 145 -3.76 9.94 -4.32
C PHE A 145 -3.93 11.01 -3.22
N PRO A 146 -4.21 10.62 -1.96
CA PRO A 146 -4.59 11.55 -0.89
C PRO A 146 -3.43 12.41 -0.36
N ALA A 147 -2.18 11.99 -0.58
CA ALA A 147 -0.99 12.67 -0.09
C ALA A 147 0.15 12.64 -1.14
N ALA A 148 1.17 13.49 -0.94
CA ALA A 148 2.37 13.51 -1.79
C ALA A 148 3.42 12.45 -1.42
N PHE A 149 3.22 11.76 -0.29
CA PHE A 149 4.05 10.68 0.23
C PHE A 149 3.13 9.67 0.93
N ASP A 150 3.42 8.39 0.79
CA ASP A 150 2.82 7.34 1.62
C ASP A 150 3.34 7.43 3.07
N ASP A 151 2.61 6.81 4.01
CA ASP A 151 2.90 6.82 5.45
C ASP A 151 3.47 5.46 5.92
N PRO A 152 4.80 5.27 5.99
CA PRO A 152 5.40 3.96 6.26
C PRO A 152 5.12 3.52 7.70
N ALA A 153 4.63 2.30 7.87
CA ALA A 153 4.32 1.74 9.19
C ALA A 153 5.38 0.74 9.66
N THR A 154 5.54 0.57 10.97
CA THR A 154 6.38 -0.51 11.50
C THR A 154 5.70 -1.86 11.32
N MET A 155 6.51 -2.93 11.20
CA MET A 155 6.02 -4.31 11.13
C MET A 155 5.06 -4.66 12.28
N GLY A 156 5.25 -4.07 13.47
CA GLY A 156 4.38 -4.28 14.63
C GLY A 156 3.00 -3.64 14.49
N GLU A 157 2.93 -2.43 13.91
CA GLU A 157 1.65 -1.75 13.64
C GLU A 157 0.86 -2.46 12.53
N ILE A 158 1.56 -2.94 11.49
CA ILE A 158 0.95 -3.73 10.41
C ILE A 158 0.42 -5.07 10.94
N LEU A 159 1.20 -5.82 11.72
CA LEU A 159 0.72 -7.07 12.31
C LEU A 159 -0.44 -6.86 13.29
N ALA A 160 -0.50 -5.72 13.98
CA ALA A 160 -1.64 -5.36 14.82
C ALA A 160 -2.90 -5.03 13.99
N ALA A 161 -2.75 -4.35 12.85
CA ALA A 161 -3.83 -4.02 11.92
C ALA A 161 -4.35 -5.26 11.15
N ALA A 162 -3.46 -6.16 10.76
CA ALA A 162 -3.78 -7.39 10.04
C ALA A 162 -4.32 -8.52 10.96
N GLY A 163 -3.93 -8.51 12.24
CA GLY A 163 -4.30 -9.54 13.23
C GLY A 163 -5.78 -9.96 13.26
N PRO A 164 -6.77 -9.04 13.19
CA PRO A 164 -8.21 -9.38 13.20
C PRO A 164 -8.67 -10.30 12.07
N PHE A 165 -7.94 -10.38 10.95
CA PHE A 165 -8.27 -11.26 9.82
C PHE A 165 -7.84 -12.72 10.04
N PHE A 166 -6.99 -13.03 11.03
CA PHE A 166 -6.45 -14.38 11.26
C PHE A 166 -7.34 -15.19 12.23
N CYS A 167 -7.53 -16.47 11.92
CA CYS A 167 -8.22 -17.41 12.81
C CYS A 167 -7.52 -17.52 14.17
N GLY A 168 -8.31 -17.49 15.25
CA GLY A 168 -7.78 -17.57 16.61
C GLY A 168 -7.22 -16.26 17.17
N ALA A 169 -7.29 -15.16 16.43
CA ALA A 169 -7.12 -13.83 17.00
C ALA A 169 -8.12 -13.61 18.16
N PRO A 170 -7.73 -12.97 19.27
CA PRO A 170 -8.68 -12.59 20.31
C PRO A 170 -9.71 -11.63 19.70
N ALA A 171 -11.00 -11.91 19.93
CA ALA A 171 -12.08 -11.12 19.35
C ALA A 171 -11.90 -9.63 19.68
N PRO A 172 -12.08 -8.72 18.70
CA PRO A 172 -11.88 -7.29 18.92
C PRO A 172 -12.79 -6.80 20.05
N ASP A 173 -12.23 -5.98 20.95
CA ASP A 173 -12.95 -5.45 22.10
C ASP A 173 -14.06 -4.49 21.64
N ARG A 174 -15.29 -5.02 21.54
CA ARG A 174 -16.47 -4.27 21.11
C ARG A 174 -16.93 -3.21 22.14
N SER A 175 -16.22 -3.04 23.26
CA SER A 175 -16.45 -1.93 24.19
C SER A 175 -15.83 -0.60 23.73
N ILE A 176 -14.91 -0.65 22.76
CA ILE A 176 -14.36 0.55 22.09
C ILE A 176 -15.04 0.68 20.72
N ARG A 177 -16.18 1.37 20.72
CA ARG A 177 -16.87 1.91 19.53
C ARG A 177 -17.46 3.29 19.89
N ASP A 178 -16.58 4.24 20.19
CA ASP A 178 -16.93 5.67 20.35
C ASP A 178 -15.70 6.55 20.09
N ASP A 179 -15.11 6.37 18.92
CA ASP A 179 -13.98 7.13 18.39
C ASP A 179 -14.34 7.89 17.11
N GLY A 180 -15.61 8.31 17.02
CA GLY A 180 -16.01 9.56 16.36
C GLY A 180 -15.65 9.75 14.89
N VAL A 181 -15.42 8.67 14.13
CA VAL A 181 -15.22 8.76 12.67
C VAL A 181 -16.54 9.17 12.04
N GLU A 182 -16.60 10.39 11.54
CA GLU A 182 -17.76 10.94 10.85
C GLU A 182 -17.99 10.16 9.54
N GLU A 183 -19.12 9.45 9.46
CA GLU A 183 -19.58 8.76 8.25
C GLU A 183 -19.59 9.76 7.06
N PRO A 184 -19.13 9.36 5.86
CA PRO A 184 -19.07 10.28 4.73
C PRO A 184 -20.48 10.74 4.31
N ASP A 185 -20.70 12.06 4.31
CA ASP A 185 -21.96 12.69 3.90
C ASP A 185 -22.30 12.36 2.43
N PRO A 186 -23.37 11.60 2.15
CA PRO A 186 -23.73 11.20 0.79
C PRO A 186 -24.30 12.34 -0.06
N ASP A 187 -24.62 13.52 0.53
CA ASP A 187 -25.19 14.67 -0.19
C ASP A 187 -24.15 15.76 -0.51
N ARG A 188 -22.85 15.49 -0.31
CA ARG A 188 -21.77 16.43 -0.59
C ARG A 188 -21.45 16.56 -2.09
N THR A 189 -22.43 17.01 -2.84
CA THR A 189 -22.29 17.40 -4.26
C THR A 189 -21.14 18.39 -4.45
N ILE A 190 -20.26 18.11 -5.41
CA ILE A 190 -19.13 18.96 -5.77
C ILE A 190 -19.67 20.32 -6.21
N ARG A 191 -19.36 21.37 -5.45
CA ARG A 191 -19.60 22.75 -5.87
C ARG A 191 -18.46 23.21 -6.75
N ASP A 192 -18.80 23.51 -8.00
CA ASP A 192 -17.95 24.22 -8.95
C ASP A 192 -17.88 25.69 -8.54
N ASP A 193 -16.89 26.05 -7.71
CA ASP A 193 -16.63 27.42 -7.29
C ASP A 193 -15.88 28.20 -8.40
N SER A 194 -16.55 28.33 -9.54
CA SER A 194 -16.12 29.14 -10.68
C SER A 194 -16.90 30.48 -10.72
N VAL A 195 -16.17 31.57 -10.45
CA VAL A 195 -16.47 32.98 -10.83
C VAL A 195 -17.59 33.73 -10.07
N ASP A 196 -17.17 34.61 -9.17
CA ASP A 196 -17.42 36.07 -9.20
C ASP A 196 -16.68 36.72 -8.00
N GLY A 197 -16.11 37.93 -8.04
CA GLY A 197 -16.23 38.98 -9.04
C GLY A 197 -16.46 40.34 -8.39
N GLN A 198 -15.51 40.85 -7.58
CA GLN A 198 -15.59 42.23 -7.05
C GLN A 198 -14.26 42.97 -7.07
N THR A 199 -14.32 44.21 -7.56
CA THR A 199 -13.20 45.07 -7.92
C THR A 199 -12.99 46.20 -6.90
N GLU A 200 -11.75 46.43 -6.47
CA GLU A 200 -11.32 47.72 -5.89
C GLU A 200 -9.97 48.18 -6.46
N SER A 201 -9.77 49.50 -6.50
CA SER A 201 -8.61 50.18 -7.11
C SER A 201 -8.59 51.65 -6.67
N VAL A 202 -7.49 52.42 -6.73
CA VAL A 202 -6.17 52.23 -7.35
C VAL A 202 -5.09 52.75 -6.38
N ASP A 203 -3.89 52.18 -6.35
CA ASP A 203 -2.68 53.01 -6.23
C ASP A 203 -1.50 52.45 -7.04
N GLN A 204 -0.68 53.35 -7.62
CA GLN A 204 0.45 53.01 -8.49
C GLN A 204 1.77 53.34 -7.81
N GLY A 205 2.63 52.34 -7.60
CA GLY A 205 3.93 52.52 -6.95
C GLY A 205 5.01 51.60 -7.49
N GLU A 206 5.81 52.13 -8.42
CA GLU A 206 7.20 51.75 -8.76
C GLU A 206 7.52 50.28 -9.10
N ALA A 207 7.76 50.02 -10.40
CA ALA A 207 8.28 48.74 -10.89
C ALA A 207 9.81 48.66 -10.73
N VAL A 208 10.31 47.52 -10.25
CA VAL A 208 11.74 47.17 -10.25
C VAL A 208 11.97 46.09 -11.31
N GLU A 209 12.88 46.35 -12.26
CA GLU A 209 13.16 45.41 -13.37
C GLU A 209 13.91 44.14 -12.91
N PRO A 210 13.67 42.98 -13.55
CA PRO A 210 14.42 41.76 -13.32
C PRO A 210 15.74 41.75 -14.12
N THR A 211 16.86 41.51 -13.43
CA THR A 211 18.17 41.35 -14.06
C THR A 211 18.33 39.99 -14.75
N LYS A 212 18.81 39.99 -16.00
CA LYS A 212 19.22 38.79 -16.74
C LYS A 212 20.68 38.42 -16.48
N ALA A 213 20.96 37.14 -16.26
CA ALA A 213 22.27 36.50 -16.51
C ALA A 213 22.02 35.03 -16.90
N VAL A 214 21.97 34.70 -18.20
CA VAL A 214 23.11 34.27 -19.05
C VAL A 214 23.40 32.77 -18.91
N GLU A 215 22.84 32.01 -19.85
CA GLU A 215 23.29 30.66 -20.22
C GLU A 215 24.70 30.73 -20.83
N ARG A 216 25.47 29.64 -20.75
CA ARG A 216 26.66 29.44 -21.58
C ARG A 216 26.58 28.07 -22.24
N GLU A 217 26.58 28.08 -23.57
CA GLU A 217 26.56 26.90 -24.42
C GLU A 217 27.91 26.15 -24.41
N ASP A 218 27.85 24.85 -24.63
CA ASP A 218 28.99 24.04 -25.05
C ASP A 218 29.54 24.50 -26.41
N SER A 219 30.85 24.39 -26.60
CA SER A 219 31.44 24.33 -27.94
C SER A 219 32.70 23.47 -27.98
N VAL A 220 32.85 22.77 -29.09
CA VAL A 220 33.72 21.60 -29.30
C VAL A 220 34.84 21.89 -30.31
N ARG A 221 35.96 21.16 -30.20
CA ARG A 221 37.20 21.18 -31.03
C ARG A 221 38.16 22.33 -30.72
N THR A 222 39.48 22.14 -30.81
CA THR A 222 40.27 21.06 -31.46
C THR A 222 41.41 20.58 -30.57
#